data_AF-A0A946VCD2-F1
#
_entry.id   AF-A0A946VCD2-F1
#
_cell.length_a   1.000
_cell.length_b   1.000
_cell.length_c   1.000
_cell.angle_alpha   90.00
_cell.angle_beta   90.00
_cell.angle_gamma   90.00
#
_symmetry.space_group_name_H-M   'P 1'
#
loop_
_entity.id
_entity.type
_entity.pdbx_description
1 polymer ?
#
loop_
_entity_poly.entity_id
_entity_poly.type
_entity_poly.pdbx_seq_one_letter_code
_entity_poly.pdbx_strand_id
1 'polypeptide(L)'
;MKYLLALLLIGIVAASLVFIKQDVPPDDTPVTGLPWQIDILPGGESRVFGITLGRTTLHEAMELLGRDMELAIIAAPRETGTLEAYYSHHSSGPITGKLILLLDVDPGTLSAMLERAFQDGGTRRHHLHPDDLPTAWQAPVRVINFMPSFNLDVGIAQSRFGTPAEIIQVDTQQKHLLYPDKGLDLILSEDGKEVLQYLSPDEFSTHRAQLQH
;
A
#
# COMPACT_ATOMS: atom_id res chain seq x y z
N MET A 1 -40.50 40.34 -36.46
CA MET A 1 -39.17 40.89 -36.09
C MET A 1 -38.78 40.67 -34.63
N LYS A 2 -39.66 40.92 -33.64
CA LYS A 2 -39.31 40.80 -32.20
C LYS A 2 -38.84 39.40 -31.74
N TYR A 3 -39.43 38.34 -32.27
CA TYR A 3 -39.06 36.95 -31.93
C TYR A 3 -37.80 36.43 -32.66
N LEU A 4 -37.51 36.97 -33.85
CA LEU A 4 -36.28 36.67 -34.60
C LEU A 4 -35.04 37.27 -33.91
N LEU A 5 -35.18 38.45 -33.31
CA LEU A 5 -34.11 39.09 -32.53
C LEU A 5 -33.84 38.34 -31.22
N ALA A 6 -34.88 37.82 -30.56
CA ALA A 6 -34.76 37.04 -29.33
C ALA A 6 -34.12 35.66 -29.55
N LEU A 7 -34.45 34.97 -30.65
CA LEU A 7 -33.81 33.70 -31.03
C LEU A 7 -32.33 33.87 -31.42
N LEU A 8 -31.99 34.98 -32.09
CA LEU A 8 -30.59 35.31 -32.40
C LEU A 8 -29.77 35.58 -31.13
N LEU A 9 -30.34 36.29 -30.14
CA LEU A 9 -29.69 36.56 -28.86
C LEU A 9 -29.45 35.28 -28.05
N ILE A 10 -30.45 34.37 -28.00
CA ILE A 10 -30.34 33.08 -27.31
C ILE A 10 -29.30 32.17 -28.00
N GLY A 11 -29.24 32.19 -29.33
CA GLY A 11 -28.22 31.46 -30.09
C GLY A 11 -26.80 31.97 -29.84
N ILE A 12 -26.61 33.29 -29.69
CA ILE A 12 -25.31 33.88 -29.36
C ILE A 12 -24.90 33.59 -27.91
N VAL A 13 -25.85 33.62 -26.97
CA VAL A 13 -25.58 33.24 -25.57
C VAL A 13 -25.27 31.75 -25.44
N ALA A 14 -26.02 30.87 -26.13
CA ALA A 14 -25.76 29.44 -26.15
C ALA A 14 -24.44 29.09 -26.86
N ALA A 15 -24.10 29.76 -27.96
CA ALA A 15 -22.80 29.61 -28.60
C ALA A 15 -21.66 30.10 -27.70
N SER A 16 -21.84 31.22 -26.99
CA SER A 16 -20.84 31.72 -26.03
C SER A 16 -20.62 30.78 -24.85
N LEU A 17 -21.65 30.04 -24.40
CA LEU A 17 -21.53 29.03 -23.34
C LEU A 17 -20.81 27.76 -23.79
N VAL A 18 -20.90 27.38 -25.06
CA VAL A 18 -20.19 26.20 -25.62
C VAL A 18 -18.70 26.51 -25.89
N PHE A 19 -18.35 27.79 -26.10
CA PHE A 19 -16.96 28.23 -26.26
C PHE A 19 -16.22 28.55 -24.96
N ILE A 20 -16.89 28.51 -23.80
CA ILE A 20 -16.20 28.33 -22.51
C ILE A 20 -15.94 26.83 -22.33
N LYS A 21 -15.24 26.22 -23.31
CA LYS A 21 -14.37 25.11 -22.98
C LYS A 21 -13.27 25.74 -22.17
N GLN A 22 -13.36 25.59 -20.85
CA GLN A 22 -12.22 25.85 -19.98
C GLN A 22 -11.09 24.99 -20.52
N ASP A 23 -10.12 25.62 -21.18
CA ASP A 23 -8.77 25.09 -21.30
C ASP A 23 -8.25 25.01 -19.86
N VAL A 24 -8.71 24.00 -19.11
CA VAL A 24 -8.04 23.55 -17.92
C VAL A 24 -6.73 23.01 -18.47
N PRO A 25 -5.60 23.72 -18.28
CA PRO A 25 -4.32 23.17 -18.69
C PRO A 25 -4.21 21.78 -18.07
N PRO A 26 -3.69 20.77 -18.80
CA PRO A 26 -3.43 19.47 -18.22
C PRO A 26 -2.73 19.70 -16.88
N ASP A 27 -3.26 19.08 -15.83
CA ASP A 27 -2.61 19.13 -14.53
C ASP A 27 -1.31 18.34 -14.66
N ASP A 28 -0.23 19.05 -15.01
CA ASP A 28 1.11 18.50 -15.23
C ASP A 28 1.79 18.14 -13.89
N THR A 29 1.07 18.17 -12.77
CA THR A 29 1.60 17.65 -11.50
C THR A 29 1.85 16.15 -11.63
N PRO A 30 3.11 15.69 -11.44
CA PRO A 30 3.40 14.26 -11.51
C PRO A 30 2.56 13.51 -10.48
N VAL A 31 1.86 12.46 -10.90
CA VAL A 31 1.15 11.58 -9.97
C VAL A 31 2.17 10.97 -9.01
N THR A 32 2.02 11.27 -7.72
CA THR A 32 2.90 10.78 -6.65
C THR A 32 2.27 9.65 -5.85
N GLY A 33 3.10 8.87 -5.16
CA GLY A 33 2.71 7.81 -4.25
C GLY A 33 2.46 6.46 -4.93
N LEU A 34 2.67 6.32 -6.23
CA LEU A 34 2.35 5.08 -6.96
C LEU A 34 3.16 3.88 -6.41
N PRO A 35 2.64 2.64 -6.51
CA PRO A 35 3.34 1.46 -5.98
C PRO A 35 4.74 1.22 -6.59
N TRP A 36 4.99 1.74 -7.78
CA TRP A 36 6.28 1.67 -8.47
C TRP A 36 7.20 2.87 -8.26
N GLN A 37 6.77 3.85 -7.46
CA GLN A 37 7.62 4.95 -7.00
C GLN A 37 8.27 4.55 -5.67
N ILE A 38 9.38 3.82 -5.79
CA ILE A 38 10.20 3.37 -4.66
C ILE A 38 11.48 4.19 -4.66
N ASP A 39 11.65 5.03 -3.64
CA ASP A 39 12.87 5.80 -3.44
C ASP A 39 13.83 5.02 -2.54
N ILE A 40 15.09 4.90 -2.94
CA ILE A 40 16.16 4.36 -2.10
C ILE A 40 16.90 5.53 -1.47
N LEU A 41 16.82 5.62 -0.15
CA LEU A 41 17.37 6.73 0.61
C LEU A 41 18.89 6.52 0.83
N PRO A 42 19.65 7.58 1.15
CA PRO A 42 21.09 7.47 1.35
C PRO A 42 21.53 6.49 2.46
N GLY A 43 20.64 6.17 3.39
CA GLY A 43 20.87 5.19 4.46
C GLY A 43 20.57 3.74 4.05
N GLY A 44 20.16 3.49 2.80
CA GLY A 44 19.82 2.16 2.29
C GLY A 44 18.34 1.81 2.47
N GLU A 45 17.54 2.62 3.17
CA GLU A 45 16.13 2.32 3.41
C GLU A 45 15.26 2.66 2.19
N SER A 46 14.27 1.82 1.92
CA SER A 46 13.25 2.09 0.90
C SER A 46 12.14 3.00 1.44
N ARG A 47 11.66 3.90 0.59
CA ARG A 47 10.44 4.69 0.80
C ARG A 47 9.44 4.45 -0.32
N VAL A 48 8.21 4.13 0.05
CA VAL A 48 7.08 3.89 -0.88
C VAL A 48 5.78 4.38 -0.22
N PHE A 49 4.84 4.91 -1.00
CA PHE A 49 3.62 5.57 -0.49
C PHE A 49 3.89 6.71 0.52
N GLY A 50 5.09 7.30 0.49
CA GLY A 50 5.54 8.28 1.49
C GLY A 50 6.03 7.67 2.82
N ILE A 51 5.90 6.35 3.01
CA ILE A 51 6.35 5.62 4.20
C ILE A 51 7.79 5.18 4.01
N THR A 52 8.66 5.54 4.95
CA THR A 52 10.04 5.05 5.02
C THR A 52 10.10 3.82 5.92
N LEU A 53 10.42 2.66 5.35
CA LEU A 53 10.43 1.39 6.10
C LEU A 53 11.46 1.43 7.24
N GLY A 54 11.07 0.89 8.38
CA GLY A 54 11.85 0.90 9.63
C GLY A 54 11.94 2.26 10.34
N ARG A 55 11.35 3.34 9.79
CA ARG A 55 11.43 4.69 10.37
C ARG A 55 10.09 5.36 10.57
N THR A 56 9.23 5.36 9.55
CA THR A 56 7.91 6.00 9.65
C THR A 56 7.06 5.22 10.64
N THR A 57 6.58 5.91 11.68
CA THR A 57 5.71 5.34 12.70
C THR A 57 4.29 5.11 12.17
N LEU A 58 3.52 4.24 12.83
CA LEU A 58 2.09 4.10 12.51
C LEU A 58 1.35 5.45 12.61
N HIS A 59 1.71 6.30 13.59
CA HIS A 59 1.12 7.62 13.72
C HIS A 59 1.31 8.49 12.49
N GLU A 60 2.55 8.58 11.99
CA GLU A 60 2.87 9.32 10.77
C GLU A 60 2.21 8.68 9.53
N ALA A 61 2.17 7.35 9.46
CA ALA A 61 1.48 6.64 8.38
C ALA A 61 -0.03 6.97 8.34
N MET A 62 -0.69 7.11 9.49
CA MET A 62 -2.10 7.54 9.55
C MET A 62 -2.31 8.97 9.02
N GLU A 63 -1.35 9.87 9.23
CA GLU A 63 -1.43 11.23 8.70
C GLU A 63 -1.25 11.25 7.16
N LEU A 64 -0.49 10.30 6.62
CA LEU A 64 -0.27 10.13 5.18
C LEU A 64 -1.43 9.40 4.47
N LEU A 65 -1.94 8.33 5.09
CA LEU A 65 -2.86 7.39 4.46
C LEU A 65 -4.33 7.58 4.90
N GLY A 66 -4.56 8.34 5.96
CA GLY A 66 -5.85 8.42 6.65
C GLY A 66 -5.94 7.48 7.85
N ARG A 67 -6.99 7.64 8.65
CA ARG A 67 -7.20 6.91 9.92
C ARG A 67 -8.18 5.75 9.81
N ASP A 68 -8.76 5.52 8.63
CA ASP A 68 -9.75 4.47 8.38
C ASP A 68 -9.05 3.12 8.16
N MET A 69 -8.50 2.57 9.23
CA MET A 69 -7.78 1.30 9.26
C MET A 69 -8.24 0.43 10.43
N GLU A 70 -8.16 -0.88 10.24
CA GLU A 70 -8.32 -1.86 11.32
C GLU A 70 -6.94 -2.20 11.89
N LEU A 71 -6.70 -1.82 13.15
CA LEU A 71 -5.50 -2.19 13.89
C LEU A 71 -5.77 -3.44 14.73
N ALA A 72 -4.98 -4.49 14.53
CA ALA A 72 -5.12 -5.74 15.27
C ALA A 72 -3.80 -6.50 15.37
N ILE A 73 -3.70 -7.38 16.36
CA ILE A 73 -2.69 -8.43 16.40
C ILE A 73 -3.24 -9.64 15.64
N ILE A 74 -2.51 -10.12 14.64
CA ILE A 74 -2.84 -11.33 13.89
C ILE A 74 -1.98 -12.47 14.40
N ALA A 75 -2.58 -13.45 15.06
CA ALA A 75 -1.86 -14.56 15.68
C ALA A 75 -2.58 -15.90 15.45
N ALA A 76 -1.83 -16.94 15.05
CA ALA A 76 -2.34 -18.31 15.13
C ALA A 76 -2.26 -18.82 16.58
N PRO A 77 -2.98 -19.91 16.93
CA PRO A 77 -2.91 -20.47 18.27
C PRO A 77 -1.46 -20.82 18.66
N ARG A 78 -0.99 -20.27 19.79
CA ARG A 78 0.37 -20.44 20.35
C ARG A 78 1.49 -19.72 19.60
N GLU A 79 1.17 -18.72 18.78
CA GLU A 79 2.14 -17.82 18.17
C GLU A 79 2.00 -16.40 18.76
N THR A 80 3.10 -15.64 18.80
CA THR A 80 3.08 -14.23 19.22
C THR A 80 2.34 -13.34 18.22
N GLY A 81 2.35 -13.74 16.94
CA GLY A 81 1.67 -13.02 15.86
C GLY A 81 2.40 -11.77 15.37
N THR A 82 1.67 -10.92 14.66
CA THR A 82 2.13 -9.65 14.07
C THR A 82 1.16 -8.54 14.43
N LEU A 83 1.65 -7.34 14.72
CA LEU A 83 0.81 -6.15 14.81
C LEU A 83 0.60 -5.58 13.41
N GLU A 84 -0.66 -5.53 12.96
CA GLU A 84 -1.03 -5.15 11.61
C GLU A 84 -2.05 -4.02 11.59
N ALA A 85 -1.80 -3.02 10.75
CA ALA A 85 -2.76 -2.00 10.36
C ALA A 85 -3.28 -2.30 8.94
N TYR A 86 -4.57 -2.63 8.83
CA TYR A 86 -5.21 -3.02 7.58
C TYR A 86 -6.11 -1.90 7.05
N TYR A 87 -5.84 -1.47 5.82
CA TYR A 87 -6.70 -0.59 5.05
C TYR A 87 -7.43 -1.43 4.00
N SER A 88 -8.75 -1.55 4.15
CA SER A 88 -9.60 -2.28 3.20
C SER A 88 -9.70 -1.59 1.84
N HIS A 89 -9.51 -0.26 1.82
CA HIS A 89 -9.45 0.56 0.63
C HIS A 89 -8.36 1.62 0.77
N HIS A 90 -7.25 1.41 0.08
CA HIS A 90 -6.19 2.40 -0.10
C HIS A 90 -6.22 2.90 -1.54
N SER A 91 -6.03 4.21 -1.72
CA SER A 91 -5.90 4.85 -3.02
C SER A 91 -4.58 5.62 -3.07
N SER A 92 -3.84 5.41 -4.14
CA SER A 92 -2.66 6.16 -4.49
C SER A 92 -2.73 6.57 -5.95
N GLY A 93 -3.12 7.83 -6.17
CA GLY A 93 -3.49 8.33 -7.49
C GLY A 93 -4.59 7.45 -8.12
N PRO A 94 -4.41 6.97 -9.37
CA PRO A 94 -5.38 6.12 -10.05
C PRO A 94 -5.38 4.66 -9.56
N ILE A 95 -4.45 4.28 -8.69
CA ILE A 95 -4.28 2.90 -8.26
C ILE A 95 -4.97 2.70 -6.91
N THR A 96 -5.87 1.71 -6.86
CA THR A 96 -6.56 1.32 -5.63
C THR A 96 -6.19 -0.10 -5.24
N GLY A 97 -6.28 -0.41 -3.95
CA GLY A 97 -6.01 -1.75 -3.46
C GLY A 97 -6.24 -1.89 -1.97
N LYS A 98 -5.92 -3.06 -1.44
CA LYS A 98 -5.80 -3.27 0.00
C LYS A 98 -4.36 -3.03 0.42
N LEU A 99 -4.17 -2.46 1.60
CA LEU A 99 -2.85 -2.17 2.16
C LEU A 99 -2.78 -2.74 3.57
N ILE A 100 -1.72 -3.49 3.88
CA ILE A 100 -1.42 -3.96 5.23
C ILE A 100 -0.04 -3.43 5.61
N LEU A 101 0.04 -2.77 6.76
CA LEU A 101 1.30 -2.35 7.36
C LEU A 101 1.60 -3.31 8.52
N LEU A 102 2.73 -4.01 8.46
CA LEU A 102 3.24 -4.78 9.59
C LEU A 102 4.17 -3.89 10.39
N LEU A 103 3.91 -3.78 11.69
CA LEU A 103 4.63 -2.89 12.58
C LEU A 103 5.77 -3.62 13.29
N ASP A 104 6.87 -2.90 13.50
CA ASP A 104 8.01 -3.36 14.30
C ASP A 104 7.73 -3.12 15.78
N VAL A 105 7.43 -4.19 16.50
CA VAL A 105 7.16 -4.18 17.93
C VAL A 105 8.01 -5.27 18.57
N ASP A 106 8.69 -4.92 19.65
CA ASP A 106 9.45 -5.88 20.45
C ASP A 106 8.57 -7.09 20.84
N PRO A 107 9.05 -8.34 20.69
CA PRO A 107 8.24 -9.53 20.95
C PRO A 107 7.65 -9.61 22.36
N GLY A 108 8.37 -9.12 23.38
CA GLY A 108 7.87 -9.08 24.76
C GLY A 108 6.73 -8.07 24.92
N THR A 109 6.86 -6.92 24.26
CA THR A 109 5.80 -5.91 24.19
C THR A 109 4.56 -6.45 23.46
N LEU A 110 4.74 -7.08 22.30
CA LEU A 110 3.64 -7.66 21.52
C LEU A 110 2.91 -8.78 22.29
N SER A 111 3.66 -9.64 22.99
CA SER A 111 3.09 -10.67 23.87
C SER A 111 2.24 -10.07 24.99
N ALA A 112 2.73 -9.00 25.62
CA ALA A 112 2.00 -8.31 26.67
C ALA A 112 0.70 -7.67 26.14
N MET A 113 0.73 -7.07 24.93
CA MET A 113 -0.47 -6.55 24.27
C MET A 113 -1.46 -7.68 23.97
N LEU A 114 -0.98 -8.82 23.46
CA LEU A 114 -1.82 -9.98 23.13
C LEU A 114 -2.54 -10.55 24.36
N GLU A 115 -1.88 -10.59 25.53
CA GLU A 115 -2.51 -11.02 26.79
C GLU A 115 -3.70 -10.13 27.21
N ARG A 116 -3.68 -8.85 26.85
CA ARG A 116 -4.76 -7.89 27.12
C ARG A 116 -5.77 -7.76 25.98
N ALA A 117 -5.46 -8.30 24.81
CA ALA A 117 -6.26 -8.13 23.60
C ALA A 117 -7.56 -8.95 23.66
N PHE A 118 -8.58 -8.46 22.95
CA PHE A 118 -9.86 -9.12 22.82
C PHE A 118 -10.00 -9.78 21.44
N GLN A 119 -10.38 -11.06 21.40
CA GLN A 119 -10.58 -11.81 20.15
C GLN A 119 -12.05 -11.81 19.76
N ASP A 120 -12.38 -11.38 18.54
CA ASP A 120 -13.74 -11.49 18.02
C ASP A 120 -13.92 -12.84 17.28
N GLY A 121 -14.87 -13.65 17.76
CA GLY A 121 -15.44 -14.76 17.01
C GLY A 121 -14.48 -15.83 16.45
N GLY A 122 -13.48 -16.30 17.20
CA GLY A 122 -12.61 -17.41 16.78
C GLY A 122 -11.72 -17.14 15.56
N THR A 123 -11.66 -15.89 15.11
CA THR A 123 -10.74 -15.44 14.06
C THR A 123 -9.31 -15.32 14.61
N ARG A 124 -8.28 -15.33 13.77
CA ARG A 124 -6.88 -15.07 14.20
C ARG A 124 -6.63 -13.62 14.63
N ARG A 125 -7.67 -12.80 14.73
CA ARG A 125 -7.60 -11.35 14.92
C ARG A 125 -7.90 -10.98 16.37
N HIS A 126 -6.98 -10.24 16.96
CA HIS A 126 -7.07 -9.77 18.34
C HIS A 126 -7.05 -8.24 18.35
N HIS A 127 -8.13 -7.63 18.82
CA HIS A 127 -8.26 -6.19 18.97
C HIS A 127 -7.47 -5.72 20.19
N LEU A 128 -6.65 -4.68 20.00
CA LEU A 128 -5.80 -4.15 21.06
C LEU A 128 -6.64 -3.55 22.19
N HIS A 129 -6.14 -3.69 23.41
CA HIS A 129 -6.65 -2.93 24.54
C HIS A 129 -6.34 -1.43 24.34
N PRO A 130 -7.23 -0.49 24.73
CA PRO A 130 -6.99 0.93 24.53
C PRO A 130 -5.67 1.47 25.09
N ASP A 131 -5.19 0.92 26.22
CA ASP A 131 -3.93 1.30 26.85
C ASP A 131 -2.69 0.98 26.00
N ASP A 132 -2.81 0.05 25.04
CA ASP A 132 -1.72 -0.36 24.15
C ASP A 132 -1.63 0.50 22.88
N LEU A 133 -2.66 1.30 22.58
CA LEU A 133 -2.72 2.13 21.37
C LEU A 133 -1.59 3.17 21.29
N PRO A 134 -1.22 3.91 22.35
CA PRO A 134 -0.12 4.87 22.27
C PRO A 134 1.21 4.21 21.87
N THR A 135 1.50 3.02 22.40
CA THR A 135 2.69 2.24 22.05
C THR A 135 2.61 1.76 20.60
N ALA A 136 1.46 1.21 20.17
CA ALA A 136 1.25 0.78 18.81
C ALA A 136 1.42 1.91 17.79
N TRP A 137 0.96 3.13 18.11
CA TRP A 137 1.12 4.30 17.23
C TRP A 137 2.57 4.72 17.03
N GLN A 138 3.46 4.44 17.98
CA GLN A 138 4.88 4.75 17.87
C GLN A 138 5.68 3.63 17.17
N ALA A 139 5.08 2.47 16.92
CA ALA A 139 5.75 1.37 16.26
C ALA A 139 6.07 1.73 14.79
N PRO A 140 7.34 1.58 14.34
CA PRO A 140 7.70 1.79 12.94
C PRO A 140 7.03 0.80 12.00
N VAL A 141 6.74 1.21 10.77
CA VAL A 141 6.30 0.29 9.71
C VAL A 141 7.50 -0.51 9.20
N ARG A 142 7.49 -1.83 9.40
CA ARG A 142 8.56 -2.74 8.96
C ARG A 142 8.35 -3.26 7.55
N VAL A 143 7.12 -3.69 7.26
CA VAL A 143 6.74 -4.27 5.97
C VAL A 143 5.42 -3.65 5.49
N ILE A 144 5.33 -3.41 4.19
CA ILE A 144 4.10 -3.01 3.52
C ILE A 144 3.69 -4.13 2.57
N ASN A 145 2.47 -4.63 2.70
CA ASN A 145 1.85 -5.51 1.70
C ASN A 145 0.76 -4.73 0.97
N PHE A 146 0.92 -4.54 -0.33
CA PHE A 146 -0.08 -3.91 -1.17
C PHE A 146 -0.67 -4.90 -2.17
N MET A 147 -1.99 -5.03 -2.17
CA MET A 147 -2.75 -5.88 -3.09
C MET A 147 -3.54 -4.98 -4.04
N PRO A 148 -3.03 -4.71 -5.26
CA PRO A 148 -3.72 -3.88 -6.21
C PRO A 148 -5.07 -4.47 -6.63
N SER A 149 -6.00 -3.58 -7.00
CA SER A 149 -7.31 -3.98 -7.55
C SER A 149 -7.22 -4.42 -9.02
N PHE A 150 -6.11 -4.10 -9.68
CA PHE A 150 -5.81 -4.49 -11.05
C PHE A 150 -4.82 -5.67 -11.05
N ASN A 151 -4.81 -6.45 -12.13
CA ASN A 151 -3.93 -7.60 -12.25
C ASN A 151 -2.54 -7.17 -12.73
N LEU A 152 -1.51 -7.79 -12.16
CA LEU A 152 -0.13 -7.59 -12.56
C LEU A 152 0.35 -8.86 -13.26
N ASP A 153 0.91 -8.70 -14.45
CA ASP A 153 1.68 -9.77 -15.10
C ASP A 153 3.17 -9.39 -15.13
N VAL A 154 4.00 -10.34 -15.57
CA VAL A 154 5.45 -10.15 -15.68
C VAL A 154 5.80 -8.97 -16.59
N GLY A 155 5.04 -8.72 -17.67
CA GLY A 155 5.29 -7.63 -18.60
C GLY A 155 5.01 -6.27 -17.97
N ILE A 156 3.86 -6.13 -17.29
CA ILE A 156 3.53 -4.91 -16.54
C ILE A 156 4.55 -4.71 -15.42
N ALA A 157 4.87 -5.75 -14.65
CA ALA A 157 5.87 -5.69 -13.59
C ALA A 157 7.22 -5.17 -14.11
N GLN A 158 7.73 -5.74 -15.21
CA GLN A 158 8.99 -5.30 -15.80
C GLN A 158 8.93 -3.86 -16.33
N SER A 159 7.78 -3.43 -16.89
CA SER A 159 7.61 -2.06 -17.35
C SER A 159 7.61 -1.02 -16.22
N ARG A 160 7.20 -1.42 -15.01
CA ARG A 160 7.05 -0.54 -13.84
C ARG A 160 8.25 -0.58 -12.92
N PHE A 161 8.80 -1.77 -12.67
CA PHE A 161 9.85 -2.02 -11.67
C PHE A 161 11.22 -2.33 -12.31
N GLY A 162 11.27 -2.58 -13.62
CA GLY A 162 12.46 -3.03 -14.33
C GLY A 162 12.63 -4.55 -14.28
N THR A 163 13.80 -5.02 -14.70
CA THR A 163 14.13 -6.46 -14.70
C THR A 163 14.35 -6.94 -13.25
N PRO A 164 13.66 -8.01 -12.80
CA PRO A 164 13.91 -8.58 -11.48
C PRO A 164 15.32 -9.19 -11.41
N ALA A 165 15.94 -9.17 -10.24
CA ALA A 165 17.23 -9.82 -10.01
C ALA A 165 17.10 -11.34 -10.04
N GLU A 166 15.95 -11.85 -9.61
CA GLU A 166 15.65 -13.28 -9.58
C GLU A 166 14.15 -13.51 -9.73
N ILE A 167 13.78 -14.63 -10.36
CA ILE A 167 12.41 -15.11 -10.41
C ILE A 167 12.38 -16.48 -9.75
N ILE A 168 11.62 -16.61 -8.66
CA ILE A 168 11.42 -17.89 -7.97
C ILE A 168 10.03 -18.42 -8.35
N GLN A 169 10.00 -19.60 -8.96
CA GLN A 169 8.76 -20.32 -9.22
C GLN A 169 8.43 -21.17 -7.99
N VAL A 170 7.32 -20.86 -7.31
CA VAL A 170 6.92 -21.59 -6.09
C VAL A 170 6.16 -22.87 -6.49
N ASP A 171 5.16 -22.75 -7.36
CA ASP A 171 4.40 -23.86 -7.94
C ASP A 171 3.98 -23.52 -9.38
N THR A 172 2.94 -24.14 -9.95
CA THR A 172 2.50 -23.80 -11.32
C THR A 172 1.83 -22.43 -11.44
N GLN A 173 1.30 -21.88 -10.35
CA GLN A 173 0.40 -20.73 -10.33
C GLN A 173 1.01 -19.51 -9.62
N GLN A 174 2.06 -19.69 -8.81
CA GLN A 174 2.69 -18.62 -8.05
C GLN A 174 4.16 -18.40 -8.42
N LYS A 175 4.52 -17.12 -8.63
CA LYS A 175 5.89 -16.66 -8.92
C LYS A 175 6.25 -15.47 -8.06
N HIS A 176 7.48 -15.44 -7.58
CA HIS A 176 8.06 -14.28 -6.91
C HIS A 176 9.06 -13.62 -7.86
N LEU A 177 8.89 -12.33 -8.12
CA LEU A 177 9.84 -11.49 -8.85
C LEU A 177 10.56 -10.63 -7.82
N LEU A 178 11.83 -10.91 -7.60
CA LEU A 178 12.62 -10.29 -6.54
C LEU A 178 13.39 -9.07 -7.05
N TYR A 179 13.26 -7.96 -6.33
CA TYR A 179 13.97 -6.69 -6.54
C TYR A 179 14.69 -6.28 -5.25
N PRO A 180 15.81 -6.94 -4.90
CA PRO A 180 16.50 -6.73 -3.62
C PRO A 180 16.99 -5.29 -3.45
N ASP A 181 17.45 -4.66 -4.53
CA ASP A 181 17.88 -3.25 -4.56
C ASP A 181 16.76 -2.26 -4.21
N LYS A 182 15.50 -2.69 -4.35
CA LYS A 182 14.31 -1.92 -4.02
C LYS A 182 13.65 -2.36 -2.72
N GLY A 183 14.08 -3.48 -2.15
CA GLY A 183 13.38 -4.12 -1.05
C GLY A 183 11.98 -4.60 -1.44
N LEU A 184 11.78 -5.03 -2.69
CA LEU A 184 10.47 -5.45 -3.21
C LEU A 184 10.47 -6.93 -3.60
N ASP A 185 9.51 -7.68 -3.08
CA ASP A 185 9.10 -8.99 -3.56
C ASP A 185 7.70 -8.87 -4.19
N LEU A 186 7.61 -9.08 -5.51
CA LEU A 186 6.36 -9.10 -6.23
C LEU A 186 5.88 -10.54 -6.41
N ILE A 187 4.79 -10.86 -5.74
CA ILE A 187 4.13 -12.16 -5.81
C ILE A 187 3.04 -12.10 -6.87
N LEU A 188 3.26 -12.82 -7.97
CA LEU A 188 2.27 -13.02 -9.02
C LEU A 188 1.55 -14.34 -8.78
N SER A 189 0.23 -14.34 -8.89
CA SER A 189 -0.61 -15.52 -8.74
C SER A 189 -1.60 -15.61 -9.90
N GLU A 190 -1.76 -16.78 -10.51
CA GLU A 190 -2.78 -17.01 -11.55
C GLU A 190 -4.21 -17.08 -10.97
N ASP A 191 -4.32 -17.50 -9.70
CA ASP A 191 -5.58 -17.85 -9.04
C ASP A 191 -5.94 -16.90 -7.88
N GLY A 192 -4.94 -16.15 -7.41
CA GLY A 192 -5.00 -15.25 -6.27
C GLY A 192 -4.88 -13.78 -6.66
N LYS A 193 -4.71 -12.95 -5.63
CA LYS A 193 -4.33 -11.54 -5.83
C LYS A 193 -2.83 -11.41 -5.81
N GLU A 194 -2.32 -10.58 -6.70
CA GLU A 194 -0.92 -10.20 -6.70
C GLU A 194 -0.61 -9.37 -5.46
N VAL A 195 0.59 -9.55 -4.92
CA VAL A 195 1.03 -8.86 -3.71
C VAL A 195 2.36 -8.20 -4.01
N LEU A 196 2.45 -6.91 -3.72
CA LEU A 196 3.70 -6.17 -3.66
C LEU A 196 4.09 -6.08 -2.19
N GLN A 197 5.12 -6.83 -1.81
CA GLN A 197 5.67 -6.81 -0.47
C GLN A 197 6.93 -5.95 -0.46
N TYR A 198 6.89 -4.89 0.34
CA TYR A 198 8.02 -3.98 0.53
C TYR A 198 8.59 -4.16 1.93
N LEU A 199 9.90 -4.37 2.00
CA LEU A 199 10.69 -4.50 3.23
C LEU A 199 11.99 -3.70 3.06
N SER A 200 12.75 -3.51 4.14
CA SER A 200 14.05 -2.84 4.02
C SER A 200 14.99 -3.66 3.13
N PRO A 201 15.76 -3.05 2.19
CA PRO A 201 16.74 -3.77 1.37
C PRO A 201 17.74 -4.61 2.18
N ASP A 202 18.13 -4.15 3.37
CA ASP A 202 19.04 -4.88 4.26
C ASP A 202 18.42 -6.19 4.83
N GLU A 203 17.09 -6.23 4.99
CA GLU A 203 16.36 -7.42 5.44
C GLU A 203 16.08 -8.40 4.30
N PHE A 204 16.27 -7.97 3.05
CA PHE A 204 15.85 -8.73 1.87
C PHE A 204 16.58 -10.08 1.72
N SER A 205 17.84 -10.14 2.13
CA SER A 205 18.61 -11.39 2.11
C SER A 205 18.00 -12.47 3.01
N THR A 206 17.49 -12.08 4.19
CA THR A 206 16.81 -12.98 5.13
C THR A 206 15.44 -13.38 4.61
N HIS A 207 14.68 -12.42 4.06
CA HIS A 207 13.40 -12.70 3.40
C HIS A 207 13.55 -13.74 2.28
N ARG A 208 14.52 -13.51 1.37
CA ARG A 208 14.82 -14.42 0.26
C ARG A 208 15.13 -15.84 0.76
N ALA A 209 15.89 -15.99 1.84
CA ALA A 209 16.22 -17.30 2.38
C ALA A 209 14.96 -18.06 2.87
N GLN A 210 13.97 -17.35 3.43
CA GLN A 210 12.71 -17.95 3.88
C GLN A 210 11.85 -18.47 2.73
N LEU A 211 11.94 -17.88 1.53
CA LEU A 211 11.22 -18.35 0.35
C LEU A 211 11.75 -19.67 -0.23
N GLN A 212 12.94 -20.11 0.20
CA GLN A 212 13.63 -21.30 -0.32
C GLN A 212 13.50 -22.53 0.57
N HIS A 213 12.79 -22.40 1.70
CA HIS A 213 12.58 -23.45 2.70
C HIS A 213 11.11 -23.86 2.77
#